data_AF-A0A834IL66-F1
#
_entry.id   AF-A0A834IL66-F1
#
_cell.length_a   1.000
_cell.length_b   1.000
_cell.length_c   1.000
_cell.angle_alpha   90.00
_cell.angle_beta   90.00
_cell.angle_gamma   90.00
#
_symmetry.space_group_name_H-M   'P 1'
#
loop_
_entity.id
_entity.type
_entity.pdbx_description
1 polymer ?
#
loop_
_entity_poly.entity_id
_entity_poly.type
_entity_poly.pdbx_seq_one_letter_code
_entity_poly.pdbx_strand_id
1 'polypeptide(L)' 'MNMHEPSLLGMIHPQFDNLAVYEQPKPRFIFKMPRVVPDQKSKFESDELFRRLSRESE' A
#
# COMPACT_ATOMS: atom_id res chain seq x y z
N MET A 1 9.73 -26.81 -16.51
CA MET A 1 9.35 -26.06 -15.29
C MET A 1 10.54 -25.20 -14.90
N ASN A 2 10.41 -23.88 -15.03
CA ASN A 2 11.15 -22.85 -14.30
C ASN A 2 10.43 -21.51 -14.49
N MET A 3 10.39 -20.76 -13.40
CA MET A 3 9.57 -19.58 -13.08
C MET A 3 9.98 -18.33 -13.87
N HIS A 4 9.01 -17.50 -14.27
CA HIS A 4 9.27 -16.08 -14.51
C HIS A 4 8.12 -15.21 -13.97
N GLU A 5 8.51 -14.40 -12.99
CA GLU A 5 7.90 -13.19 -12.39
C GLU A 5 7.07 -12.33 -13.37
N PRO A 6 5.89 -11.80 -12.97
CA PRO A 6 5.17 -10.80 -13.76
C PRO A 6 5.70 -9.39 -13.44
N SER A 7 6.34 -8.82 -14.45
CA SER A 7 6.86 -7.45 -14.55
C SER A 7 5.94 -6.36 -13.99
N LEU A 8 6.45 -5.60 -13.02
CA LEU A 8 5.81 -4.50 -12.27
C LEU A 8 5.59 -3.16 -13.05
N LEU A 9 5.89 -3.01 -14.34
CA LEU A 9 6.14 -1.64 -14.85
C LEU A 9 5.54 -1.22 -16.21
N GLY A 10 4.42 -1.77 -16.67
CA GLY A 10 3.92 -1.27 -17.95
C GLY A 10 2.45 -1.53 -18.25
N MET A 11 1.72 -0.43 -18.41
CA MET A 11 0.64 -0.28 -19.39
C MET A 11 -0.76 -0.80 -19.04
N ILE A 12 -1.52 0.03 -18.33
CA ILE A 12 -2.97 0.28 -18.55
C ILE A 12 -3.22 1.74 -18.09
N HIS A 13 -3.83 2.71 -18.76
CA HIS A 13 -4.19 3.09 -20.14
C HIS A 13 -4.56 4.60 -20.02
N PRO A 14 -4.37 5.44 -21.04
CA PRO A 14 -4.67 6.87 -21.04
C PRO A 14 -6.19 7.14 -21.08
N GLN A 15 -6.68 8.01 -20.20
CA GLN A 15 -7.98 8.66 -20.35
C GLN A 15 -7.85 10.15 -20.08
N PHE A 16 -7.69 10.87 -21.19
CA PHE A 16 -7.98 12.30 -21.42
C PHE A 16 -6.98 13.34 -20.88
N ASP A 17 -5.91 13.53 -21.65
CA ASP A 17 -5.29 14.86 -21.80
C ASP A 17 -6.19 15.75 -22.68
N ASN A 18 -6.39 17.01 -22.26
CA ASN A 18 -7.06 18.15 -22.93
C ASN A 18 -8.51 18.50 -22.52
N LEU A 19 -8.64 19.17 -21.36
CA LEU A 19 -9.40 20.43 -21.33
C LEU A 19 -8.76 21.38 -20.30
N ALA A 20 -7.82 22.19 -20.77
CA ALA A 20 -7.15 23.21 -19.99
C ALA A 20 -8.01 24.46 -19.88
N VAL A 21 -8.53 24.79 -18.68
CA VAL A 21 -8.65 26.18 -18.20
C VAL A 21 -8.51 26.15 -16.68
N TYR A 22 -7.31 26.47 -16.19
CA TYR A 22 -6.97 26.62 -14.77
C TYR A 22 -7.28 25.39 -13.91
N GLU A 23 -6.55 24.29 -14.11
CA GLU A 23 -6.44 23.29 -13.06
C GLU A 23 -5.67 23.95 -11.89
N GLN A 24 -6.40 24.49 -10.92
CA GLN A 24 -5.85 24.79 -9.60
C GLN A 24 -5.08 23.53 -9.18
N PRO A 25 -3.74 23.59 -8.95
CA PRO A 25 -3.00 22.41 -8.53
C PRO A 25 -3.58 21.98 -7.19
N LYS A 26 -4.44 20.96 -7.23
CA LYS A 26 -5.17 20.47 -6.06
C LYS A 26 -4.11 20.15 -5.03
N PRO A 27 -4.11 20.79 -3.83
CA PRO A 27 -3.11 20.53 -2.83
C PRO A 27 -3.10 19.03 -2.54
N ARG A 28 -2.11 18.34 -3.09
CA ARG A 28 -1.85 16.95 -2.74
C ARG A 28 -1.28 17.05 -1.35
N PHE A 29 -2.15 16.94 -0.37
CA PHE A 29 -1.75 16.82 1.01
C PHE A 29 -0.89 15.55 1.11
N ILE A 30 0.43 15.70 0.99
CA ILE A 30 1.40 14.61 1.11
C ILE A 30 1.61 14.31 2.59
N PHE A 31 0.53 14.24 3.36
CA PHE A 31 0.57 13.53 4.62
C PHE A 31 0.81 12.07 4.24
N LYS A 32 2.06 11.63 4.36
CA LYS A 32 2.40 10.23 4.21
C LYS A 32 1.70 9.51 5.36
N MET A 33 0.52 8.95 5.07
CA MET A 33 -0.21 8.17 6.04
C MET A 33 0.67 6.98 6.46
N PRO A 34 1.00 6.83 7.74
CA PRO A 34 1.83 5.72 8.21
C PRO A 34 1.10 4.41 7.94
N ARG A 35 1.71 3.52 7.16
CA ARG A 35 1.12 2.20 6.88
C ARG A 35 1.24 1.24 8.06
N VAL A 36 2.10 1.56 9.01
CA VAL A 36 2.52 0.69 10.09
C VAL A 36 2.57 1.50 11.39
N VAL A 37 2.25 0.85 12.51
CA VAL A 37 2.43 1.46 13.83
C VAL A 37 3.92 1.63 14.15
N PRO A 38 4.31 2.65 14.95
CA PRO A 38 5.73 2.93 15.23
C PRO A 38 6.51 1.77 15.84
N ASP A 39 5.93 1.07 16.82
CA ASP A 39 6.52 -0.14 17.40
C ASP A 39 5.78 -1.39 16.91
N GLN A 40 6.25 -1.90 15.77
CA GLN A 40 5.72 -3.12 15.16
C GLN A 40 5.88 -4.34 16.07
N LYS A 41 7.00 -4.43 16.81
CA LYS A 41 7.30 -5.60 17.64
C LYS A 41 6.38 -5.65 18.84
N SER A 42 6.25 -4.55 19.57
CA SER A 42 5.35 -4.47 20.71
C SER A 42 3.90 -4.71 20.31
N LYS A 43 3.44 -4.12 19.19
CA LYS A 43 2.08 -4.37 18.68
C LYS A 43 1.85 -5.85 18.35
N PHE A 44 2.82 -6.51 17.74
CA PHE A 44 2.70 -7.94 17.43
C PHE A 44 2.64 -8.81 18.69
N GLU A 45 3.48 -8.57 19.69
CA GLU A 45 3.58 -9.39 20.91
C GLU A 45 2.42 -9.14 21.90
N SER A 46 1.94 -7.91 21.98
CA SER A 46 0.93 -7.49 22.96
C SER A 46 -0.52 -7.74 22.50
N ASP A 47 -0.78 -7.75 21.20
CA ASP A 47 -2.13 -7.85 20.66
C ASP A 47 -2.66 -9.29 20.72
N GLU A 48 -3.84 -9.45 21.32
CA GLU A 48 -4.51 -10.75 21.48
C GLU A 48 -4.81 -11.43 20.15
N LEU A 49 -5.09 -10.66 19.08
CA LEU A 49 -5.33 -11.21 17.75
C LEU A 49 -4.08 -11.89 17.21
N PHE A 50 -2.95 -11.18 17.22
CA PHE A 50 -1.69 -11.73 16.75
C PHE A 50 -1.25 -12.92 17.62
N ARG A 51 -1.42 -12.84 18.94
CA ARG A 51 -1.05 -13.92 19.85
C ARG A 51 -1.80 -15.23 19.59
N ARG A 52 -3.10 -15.16 19.30
CA ARG A 52 -3.92 -16.33 18.97
C ARG A 52 -3.53 -16.97 17.64
N LEU A 53 -3.19 -16.15 16.65
CA LEU A 53 -2.84 -16.59 15.29
C LEU A 53 -1.35 -16.90 15.10
N SER A 54 -0.50 -16.60 16.09
CA SER A 54 0.94 -16.84 16.02
C SER A 54 1.36 -18.30 16.14
N ARG A 55 0.45 -19.17 16.61
CA ARG A 55 0.69 -20.62 16.68
C ARG A 55 0.15 -21.27 15.41
N GLU A 56 0.71 -22.41 15.01
CA GLU A 56 0.14 -23.23 13.94
C GLU A 56 -1.32 -23.56 14.33
N SER A 57 -2.27 -22.91 13.64
CA SER A 57 -3.67 -23.35 13.64
C SER A 57 -3.77 -24.62 12.82
N GLU A 58 -4.67 -25.53 13.21
CA GLU A 58 -4.91 -26.81 12.53
C GLU A 58 -4.99 -26.72 11.00
#